data_AF-A0A8T9FSQ4-F1
#
_entry.id   AF-A0A8T9FSQ4-F1
#
_cell.length_a   1.000
_cell.length_b   1.000
_cell.length_c   1.000
_cell.angle_alpha   90.00
_cell.angle_beta   90.00
_cell.angle_gamma   90.00
#
_symmetry.space_group_name_H-M   'P 1'
#
loop_
_entity.id
_entity.type
_entity.pdbx_description
1 polymer ?
#
loop_
_entity_poly.entity_id
_entity_poly.type
_entity_poly.pdbx_seq_one_letter_code
_entity_poly.pdbx_strand_id
1 'polypeptide(L)' 'MRKDDPCIRICEFHRQTGWCKGCGVSVAEIRGWKKQTPYRRKELLRDLGRRVAQLKITARKTG' A
#
# COMPACT_ATOMS: atom_id res chain seq x y z
N MET A 1 -7.47 -5.20 -11.88
CA MET A 1 -7.74 -4.82 -10.47
C MET A 1 -9.18 -5.20 -10.14
N ARG A 2 -9.48 -5.68 -8.93
CA ARG A 2 -10.86 -6.05 -8.52
C ARG A 2 -11.58 -4.84 -7.91
N LYS A 3 -12.91 -4.90 -7.82
CA LYS A 3 -13.81 -3.80 -7.42
C LYS A 3 -13.58 -3.24 -6.00
N ASP A 4 -12.92 -3.99 -5.12
CA ASP A 4 -12.67 -3.62 -3.73
C ASP A 4 -11.17 -3.59 -3.38
N ASP A 5 -10.32 -3.51 -4.40
CA ASP A 5 -8.89 -3.48 -4.24
C ASP A 5 -8.37 -2.03 -4.13
N PRO A 6 -7.50 -1.71 -3.17
CA PRO A 6 -7.01 -0.35 -2.95
C PRO A 6 -6.00 0.15 -3.99
N CYS A 7 -5.64 -0.64 -5.00
CA CYS A 7 -4.60 -0.27 -5.94
C CYS A 7 -5.10 0.71 -7.01
N ILE A 8 -4.38 1.83 -7.11
CA ILE A 8 -4.65 2.91 -8.07
C ILE A 8 -3.95 2.71 -9.42
N ARG A 9 -3.51 1.48 -9.72
CA ARG A 9 -2.80 1.09 -10.95
C ARG A 9 -1.43 1.76 -11.15
N ILE A 10 -0.90 2.40 -10.11
CA ILE A 10 0.50 2.81 -10.03
C ILE A 10 1.26 1.66 -9.39
N CYS A 11 2.30 1.14 -10.06
CA CYS A 11 3.07 -0.02 -9.63
C CYS A 11 4.55 0.36 -9.39
N GLU A 12 4.77 1.28 -8.46
CA GLU A 12 6.12 1.69 -8.08
C GLU A 12 6.33 1.43 -6.59
N PHE A 13 7.32 0.63 -6.23
CA PHE A 13 7.56 0.22 -4.85
C PHE A 13 8.75 0.94 -4.24
N HIS A 14 8.60 1.36 -2.98
CA HIS A 14 9.71 1.87 -2.20
C HIS A 14 10.57 0.71 -1.69
N ARG A 15 11.86 0.69 -2.05
CA ARG A 15 12.75 -0.46 -1.79
C ARG A 15 12.96 -0.75 -0.30
N GLN A 16 13.00 0.27 0.57
CA GLN A 16 13.24 0.05 2.00
C GLN A 16 12.00 -0.48 2.74
N THR A 17 10.80 -0.02 2.39
CA THR A 17 9.57 -0.40 3.10
C THR A 17 8.76 -1.49 2.39
N GLY A 18 9.02 -1.74 1.10
CA GLY A 18 8.26 -2.68 0.29
C GLY A 18 6.83 -2.22 -0.04
N TRP A 19 6.49 -0.97 0.27
CA TRP A 19 5.17 -0.39 -0.01
C TRP A 19 5.11 0.26 -1.38
N CYS A 20 3.97 0.14 -2.05
CA CYS A 20 3.71 0.88 -3.27
C CYS A 20 3.65 2.39 -2.96
N LYS A 21 4.40 3.22 -3.69
CA LYS A 21 4.38 4.68 -3.56
C LYS A 21 3.04 5.30 -3.95
N GLY A 22 2.29 4.65 -4.82
CA GLY A 22 0.93 5.05 -5.20
C GLY A 22 -0.12 4.75 -4.13
N CYS A 23 -0.38 3.46 -3.87
CA CYS A 23 -1.46 3.01 -2.99
C CYS A 23 -1.02 2.52 -1.60
N GLY A 24 0.27 2.48 -1.28
CA GLY A 24 0.79 2.07 0.04
C GLY A 24 0.76 0.56 0.30
N VAL A 25 0.15 -0.23 -0.58
CA VAL A 25 0.03 -1.69 -0.43
C VAL A 25 1.32 -2.39 -0.84
N SER A 26 1.68 -3.46 -0.14
CA SER A 26 2.79 -4.33 -0.53
C SER A 26 2.35 -5.45 -1.48
N VAL A 27 3.33 -6.06 -2.15
CA VAL A 27 3.09 -7.22 -3.04
C VAL A 27 2.53 -8.42 -2.27
N ALA A 28 2.94 -8.62 -1.01
CA ALA A 28 2.43 -9.73 -0.19
C ALA A 28 0.94 -9.51 0.18
N GLU A 29 0.58 -8.28 0.55
CA GLU A 29 -0.79 -7.92 0.92
C GLU A 29 -1.75 -8.04 -0.27
N ILE A 30 -1.35 -7.58 -1.45
CA ILE A 30 -2.18 -7.67 -2.67
C ILE A 30 -2.37 -9.12 -3.14
N ARG A 31 -1.31 -9.95 -3.04
CA ARG A 31 -1.38 -11.40 -3.34
C ARG A 31 -2.30 -12.13 -2.36
N GLY A 32 -2.25 -11.74 -1.09
CA GLY A 32 -3.07 -12.29 -0.02
C GLY A 32 -4.48 -11.73 0.05
N TRP A 33 -4.83 -10.68 -0.72
CA TRP A 33 -6.06 -9.90 -0.53
C TRP A 33 -7.33 -10.76 -0.50
N LYS A 34 -7.43 -11.77 -1.39
CA LYS A 34 -8.56 -12.71 -1.41
C LYS A 34 -8.71 -13.51 -0.11
N LYS A 35 -7.59 -13.85 0.53
CA LYS A 35 -7.54 -14.65 1.77
C LYS A 35 -7.67 -13.78 3.03
N GLN A 36 -7.60 -12.45 2.91
CA GLN A 36 -7.77 -11.54 4.03
C GLN A 36 -9.23 -11.51 4.50
N THR A 37 -9.41 -11.48 5.83
CA THR A 37 -10.73 -11.27 6.43
C THR A 37 -11.21 -9.84 6.19
N PRO A 38 -12.53 -9.57 6.19
CA PRO A 38 -13.07 -8.21 6.03
C PRO A 38 -12.49 -7.23 7.06
N TYR A 39 -12.25 -7.69 8.29
CA TYR A 39 -11.61 -6.90 9.34
C TYR A 39 -10.19 -6.49 8.96
N ARG A 40 -9.34 -7.45 8.56
CA ARG A 40 -7.96 -7.17 8.13
C ARG A 40 -7.90 -6.27 6.90
N ARG A 41 -8.84 -6.43 5.95
CA ARG A 41 -8.95 -5.54 4.80
C ARG A 41 -9.22 -4.10 5.25
N LYS A 42 -10.19 -3.88 6.15
CA LYS A 42 -10.50 -2.54 6.68
C LYS A 42 -9.31 -1.93 7.44
N GLU A 43 -8.64 -2.72 8.26
CA GLU A 43 -7.44 -2.30 8.98
C GLU A 43 -6.33 -1.87 8.01
N LEU A 44 -6.06 -2.69 6.98
CA LEU A 44 -5.09 -2.36 5.95
C LEU A 44 -5.45 -1.04 5.26
N LEU A 45 -6.69 -0.90 4.80
CA LEU A 45 -7.18 0.31 4.09
C LEU A 45 -6.98 1.58 4.92
N ARG A 46 -7.17 1.52 6.24
CA ARG A 46 -6.91 2.65 7.15
C ARG A 46 -5.42 3.00 7.21
N ASP A 47 -4.54 2.01 7.17
CA ASP A 47 -3.10 2.22 7.27
C ASP A 47 -2.49 2.72 5.94
N LEU A 48 -3.06 2.35 4.78
CA LEU A 48 -2.54 2.73 3.46
C LEU A 48 -2.34 4.25 3.29
N GLY A 49 -3.30 5.06 3.75
CA GLY A 49 -3.19 6.52 3.70
C GLY A 49 -1.99 7.04 4.49
N ARG A 50 -1.76 6.47 5.68
CA ARG A 50 -0.61 6.80 6.53
C ARG A 50 0.70 6.38 5.87
N ARG A 51 0.76 5.18 5.26
CA ARG A 51 1.95 4.67 4.56
C ARG A 51 2.34 5.58 3.39
N VAL A 52 1.38 5.97 2.56
CA VAL A 52 1.65 6.87 1.42
C VAL A 52 2.12 8.25 1.91
N ALA A 53 1.53 8.79 2.98
CA ALA A 53 2.00 10.03 3.59
C ALA A 53 3.44 9.92 4.10
N GLN A 54 3.79 8.82 4.77
CA GLN A 54 5.16 8.56 5.23
C GLN A 54 6.15 8.51 4.05
N LEU A 55 5.80 7.83 2.95
CA LEU A 55 6.64 7.75 1.76
C LEU A 55 6.90 9.13 1.12
N LYS A 56 5.90 10.03 1.15
CA LYS A 56 6.06 11.41 0.65
C LYS A 56 7.01 12.22 1.54
N ILE A 57 6.99 11.99 2.85
CA ILE A 57 7.89 12.65 3.80
C ILE A 57 9.32 12.12 3.65
N THR A 58 9.50 10.80 3.56
CA THR A 58 10.84 10.19 3.45
C THR A 58 11.49 10.45 2.09
N ALA A 59 10.71 10.57 1.01
CA ALA A 59 11.23 10.98 -0.30
C ALA A 59 11.95 12.34 -0.28
N ARG A 60 11.62 13.23 0.67
CA ARG A 60 12.30 14.53 0.84
C ARG A 60 13.69 14.46 1.47
N LYS A 61 14.09 13.31 2.03
CA LYS A 61 15.39 13.12 2.72
C LYS A 61 16.41 12.30 1.92
N THR A 62 16.07 11.91 0.69
CA THR A 62 17.01 11.22 -0.22
C THR A 62 17.24 12.13 -1.42
N GLY A 63 17.95 13.22 -1.17
CA GLY A 63 18.51 14.12 -2.17
C GLY A 63 19.97 14.34 -1.83
#